data_AF-A0AA36DQM0-F1
#
_entry.id   AF-A0AA36DQM0-F1
#
_cell.length_a   1.000
_cell.length_b   1.000
_cell.length_c   1.000
_cell.angle_alpha   90.00
_cell.angle_beta   90.00
_cell.angle_gamma   90.00
#
_symmetry.space_group_name_H-M   'P 1'
#
loop_
_entity.id
_entity.type
_entity.pdbx_description
1 polymer ?
#
loop_
_entity_poly.entity_id
_entity_poly.type
_entity_poly.pdbx_seq_one_letter_code
_entity_poly.pdbx_strand_id
1 'polypeptide(L)'
;MRDIPGVSAANMERLRQMMNPRLNGREEFKQRMQEWENSLPAAERTAVQNHRKQMFERRHAELLQRGIPGVSDSSMDRLRQMMNPLPEGREAFQQKMDEWINSLPPADKAAAEAHREQMRQRHRGPPPPPPL
;
A
#
# COMPACT_ATOMS: atom_id res chain seq x y z
N MET A 1 7.37 -10.61 10.67
CA MET A 1 7.09 -9.17 10.49
C MET A 1 8.42 -8.45 10.57
N ARG A 2 8.73 -7.48 9.69
CA ARG A 2 9.99 -6.72 9.81
C ARG A 2 9.83 -5.68 10.94
N ASP A 3 10.91 -5.42 11.67
CA ASP A 3 10.94 -4.40 12.70
C ASP A 3 10.80 -2.99 12.12
N ILE A 4 10.15 -2.12 12.89
CA ILE A 4 9.95 -0.71 12.54
C ILE A 4 11.08 0.11 13.16
N PRO A 5 11.92 0.77 12.35
CA PRO A 5 12.97 1.65 12.86
C PRO A 5 12.40 2.72 13.78
N GLY A 6 13.02 2.91 14.95
CA GLY A 6 12.56 3.88 15.95
C GLY A 6 11.48 3.37 16.90
N VAL A 7 11.06 2.10 16.79
CA VAL A 7 10.24 1.40 17.79
C VAL A 7 11.12 0.45 18.59
N SER A 8 10.94 0.44 19.91
CA SER A 8 11.68 -0.44 20.83
C SER A 8 11.37 -1.92 20.59
N ALA A 9 12.35 -2.78 20.89
CA ALA A 9 12.19 -4.22 20.75
C ALA A 9 11.04 -4.78 21.61
N ALA A 10 10.82 -4.24 22.81
CA ALA A 10 9.72 -4.61 23.69
C ALA A 10 8.35 -4.31 23.06
N ASN A 11 8.18 -3.14 22.43
CA ASN A 11 6.94 -2.80 21.74
C ASN A 11 6.74 -3.60 20.45
N MET A 12 7.81 -3.94 19.73
CA MET A 12 7.76 -4.86 18.59
C MET A 12 7.40 -6.29 19.03
N GLU A 13 7.87 -6.75 20.20
CA GLU A 13 7.49 -8.04 20.77
C GLU A 13 6.02 -8.07 21.18
N ARG A 14 5.53 -7.00 21.80
CA ARG A 14 4.10 -6.83 22.09
C ARG A 14 3.24 -6.88 20.83
N LEU A 15 3.69 -6.26 19.73
CA LEU A 15 2.99 -6.35 18.44
C LEU A 15 2.90 -7.80 17.95
N ARG A 16 4.02 -8.54 18.01
CA ARG A 16 4.07 -9.94 17.59
C ARG A 16 3.14 -10.82 18.43
N GLN A 17 3.05 -10.57 19.74
CA GLN A 17 2.11 -11.25 20.62
C GLN A 17 0.66 -10.89 20.29
N MET A 18 0.34 -9.61 20.03
CA MET A 18 -1.01 -9.19 19.64
C MET A 18 -1.47 -9.81 18.31
N MET A 19 -0.53 -10.18 17.44
CA MET A 19 -0.81 -10.84 16.16
C MET A 19 -0.76 -12.37 16.21
N ASN A 20 -0.56 -12.95 17.40
CA ASN A 20 -0.48 -14.39 17.62
C ASN A 20 -1.56 -14.82 18.64
N PRO A 21 -2.51 -15.71 18.30
CA PRO A 21 -2.62 -16.48 17.06
C PRO A 21 -2.92 -15.63 15.84
N ARG A 22 -2.65 -16.19 14.65
CA ARG A 22 -2.82 -15.51 13.37
C ARG A 22 -4.25 -15.00 13.23
N LEU A 23 -4.38 -13.68 13.08
CA LEU A 23 -5.67 -12.99 13.01
C LEU A 23 -6.51 -13.45 11.79
N ASN A 24 -7.81 -13.62 11.99
CA ASN A 24 -8.74 -14.21 11.02
C ASN A 24 -9.39 -13.18 10.10
N GLY A 25 -8.63 -12.16 9.69
CA GLY A 25 -9.14 -11.19 8.72
C GLY A 25 -8.37 -9.89 8.66
N ARG A 26 -8.58 -9.17 7.57
CA ARG A 26 -7.97 -7.85 7.35
C ARG A 26 -8.50 -6.80 8.34
N GLU A 27 -9.75 -6.91 8.77
CA GLU A 27 -10.35 -5.96 9.71
C GLU A 27 -9.81 -6.14 11.12
N GLU A 28 -9.79 -7.38 11.63
CA GLU A 28 -9.17 -7.71 12.92
C GLU A 28 -7.69 -7.29 12.94
N PHE A 29 -6.95 -7.54 11.85
CA PHE A 29 -5.58 -7.05 11.71
C PHE A 29 -5.47 -5.53 11.80
N LYS A 30 -6.34 -4.77 11.11
CA LYS A 30 -6.34 -3.31 11.19
C LYS A 30 -6.63 -2.81 12.60
N GLN A 31 -7.61 -3.42 13.27
CA GLN A 31 -8.00 -3.06 14.63
C GLN A 31 -6.83 -3.28 15.59
N ARG A 32 -6.22 -4.47 15.58
CA ARG A 32 -5.06 -4.80 16.43
C ARG A 32 -3.86 -3.89 16.15
N MET A 33 -3.59 -3.56 14.89
CA MET A 33 -2.56 -2.59 14.52
C MET A 33 -2.84 -1.20 15.09
N GLN A 34 -4.11 -0.76 15.04
CA GLN A 34 -4.51 0.54 15.56
C GLN A 34 -4.43 0.59 17.09
N GLU A 35 -4.89 -0.46 17.78
CA GLU A 35 -4.74 -0.60 19.23
C GLU A 35 -3.26 -0.57 19.65
N TRP A 36 -2.42 -1.29 18.92
CA TRP A 36 -0.98 -1.27 19.17
C TRP A 36 -0.38 0.12 18.96
N GLU A 37 -0.64 0.77 17.83
CA GLU A 37 -0.15 2.13 17.52
C GLU A 37 -0.62 3.15 18.58
N ASN A 38 -1.85 2.99 19.08
CA ASN A 38 -2.42 3.81 20.16
C ASN A 38 -1.81 3.52 21.54
N SER A 39 -1.22 2.34 21.74
CA SER A 39 -0.53 1.99 22.99
C SER A 39 0.92 2.48 23.05
N LEU A 40 1.48 2.92 21.91
CA LEU A 40 2.85 3.43 21.83
C LEU A 40 2.97 4.84 22.44
N PRO A 41 4.13 5.18 23.02
CA PRO A 41 4.46 6.55 23.39
C PRO A 41 4.59 7.42 22.13
N ALA A 42 4.44 8.74 22.31
CA ALA A 42 4.36 9.69 21.20
C ALA A 42 5.54 9.58 20.21
N ALA A 43 6.77 9.47 20.70
CA ALA A 43 7.96 9.35 19.86
C ALA A 43 7.95 8.08 18.98
N GLU A 44 7.57 6.93 19.55
CA GLU A 44 7.50 5.66 18.81
C GLU A 44 6.30 5.66 17.84
N ARG A 45 5.17 6.26 18.23
CA ARG A 45 4.02 6.44 17.32
C ARG A 45 4.40 7.28 16.10
N THR A 46 5.12 8.39 16.30
CA THR A 46 5.64 9.20 15.20
C THR A 46 6.61 8.39 14.33
N ALA A 47 7.47 7.56 14.92
CA ALA A 47 8.36 6.66 14.17
C ALA A 47 7.57 5.67 13.30
N VAL A 48 6.49 5.07 13.81
CA VAL A 48 5.58 4.21 13.03
C VAL A 48 4.93 4.96 11.87
N GLN A 49 4.41 6.16 12.12
CA GLN A 49 3.78 6.98 11.08
C GLN A 49 4.77 7.37 9.98
N ASN A 50 5.97 7.79 10.36
CA ASN A 50 7.05 8.12 9.43
C ASN A 50 7.50 6.89 8.63
N HIS A 51 7.67 5.74 9.29
CA HIS A 51 8.01 4.51 8.61
C HIS A 51 6.92 4.08 7.61
N ARG A 52 5.64 4.23 7.97
CA ARG A 52 4.51 3.97 7.08
C ARG A 52 4.52 4.90 5.87
N LYS A 53 4.80 6.19 6.07
CA LYS A 53 4.97 7.17 4.99
C LYS A 53 6.12 6.80 4.07
N GLN A 54 7.30 6.49 4.60
CA GLN A 54 8.44 6.07 3.78
C GLN A 54 8.18 4.78 3.01
N MET A 55 7.52 3.79 3.64
CA MET A 55 7.17 2.54 2.97
C MET A 55 6.15 2.75 1.85
N PHE A 56 5.21 3.68 2.03
CA PHE A 56 4.30 4.14 0.98
C PHE A 56 5.13 4.77 -0.16
N GLU A 57 5.89 5.82 0.12
CA GLU A 57 6.72 6.53 -0.85
C GLU A 57 7.63 5.58 -1.64
N ARG A 58 8.30 4.65 -0.95
CA ARG A 58 9.19 3.67 -1.59
C ARG A 58 8.45 2.71 -2.51
N ARG A 59 7.29 2.19 -2.09
CA ARG A 59 6.48 1.30 -2.96
C ARG A 59 5.97 2.04 -4.20
N HIS A 60 5.60 3.31 -4.04
CA HIS A 60 5.13 4.11 -5.17
C HIS A 60 6.26 4.46 -6.12
N ALA A 61 7.42 4.86 -5.60
CA ALA A 61 8.62 5.06 -6.41
C ALA A 61 9.02 3.79 -7.16
N GLU A 62 8.95 2.62 -6.52
CA GLU A 62 9.24 1.33 -7.18
C GLU A 62 8.26 1.05 -8.33
N LEU A 63 6.97 1.34 -8.16
CA LEU A 63 5.97 1.19 -9.23
C LEU A 63 6.27 2.11 -10.42
N LEU A 64 6.61 3.37 -10.16
CA LEU A 64 6.96 4.36 -11.19
C LEU A 64 8.26 4.01 -11.91
N GLN A 65 9.19 3.34 -11.22
CA GLN A 65 10.46 2.89 -11.78
C GLN A 65 10.30 1.62 -12.63
N ARG A 66 9.57 0.61 -12.15
CA ARG A 66 9.40 -0.67 -12.86
C ARG A 66 8.53 -0.57 -14.10
N GLY A 67 7.66 0.44 -14.17
CA GLY A 67 6.71 0.59 -15.26
C GLY A 67 5.56 -0.40 -15.17
N ILE A 68 4.54 -0.16 -15.98
CA ILE A 68 3.41 -1.09 -16.14
C ILE A 68 3.61 -1.81 -17.47
N PRO A 69 3.70 -3.16 -17.48
CA PRO A 69 3.86 -3.92 -18.70
C PRO A 69 2.76 -3.61 -19.72
N GLY A 70 3.14 -3.29 -20.96
CA GLY A 70 2.22 -2.99 -22.05
C GLY A 70 1.73 -1.54 -22.11
N VAL A 71 2.17 -0.68 -21.18
CA VAL A 71 1.94 0.77 -21.24
C VAL A 71 3.17 1.44 -21.87
N SER A 72 2.95 2.37 -22.80
CA SER A 72 4.02 3.13 -23.43
C SER A 72 4.85 3.98 -22.45
N ASP A 73 6.12 4.21 -22.78
CA ASP A 73 7.01 5.06 -21.97
C ASP A 73 6.49 6.49 -21.84
N SER A 74 5.90 7.06 -22.89
CA SER A 74 5.29 8.40 -22.86
C SER A 74 4.12 8.48 -21.86
N SER A 75 3.31 7.43 -21.78
CA SER A 75 2.22 7.33 -20.80
C SER A 75 2.75 7.14 -19.38
N MET A 76 3.84 6.39 -19.19
CA MET A 76 4.53 6.26 -17.90
C MET A 76 5.22 7.56 -17.47
N ASP A 77 5.78 8.33 -18.40
CA ASP A 77 6.39 9.64 -18.10
C ASP A 77 5.33 10.62 -17.58
N ARG A 78 4.17 10.67 -18.23
CA ARG A 78 3.03 11.46 -17.76
C ARG A 78 2.60 11.06 -16.35
N LEU A 79 2.57 9.77 -16.03
CA LEU A 79 2.29 9.30 -14.68
C LEU A 79 3.32 9.83 -13.66
N ARG A 80 4.62 9.76 -13.99
CA ARG A 80 5.69 10.27 -13.13
C ARG A 80 5.55 11.76 -12.88
N GLN A 81 5.17 12.54 -13.89
CA GLN A 81 4.90 13.97 -13.76
C GLN A 81 3.70 14.24 -12.85
N MET A 82 2.59 13.50 -13.00
CA MET A 82 1.40 13.67 -12.15
C MET A 82 1.62 13.24 -10.69
N MET A 83 2.56 12.33 -10.48
CA MET A 83 2.97 11.85 -9.17
C MET A 83 4.15 12.64 -8.59
N ASN A 84 4.51 13.79 -9.18
CA ASN A 84 5.54 14.69 -8.68
C ASN A 84 4.97 16.11 -8.45
N PRO A 85 4.87 16.59 -7.20
CA PRO A 85 5.28 15.92 -5.97
C PRO A 85 4.41 14.69 -5.64
N LEU A 86 4.94 13.77 -4.85
CA LEU A 86 4.22 12.55 -4.49
C LEU A 86 2.94 12.92 -3.72
N PRO A 87 1.76 12.45 -4.15
CA PRO A 87 0.52 12.79 -3.47
C PRO A 87 0.51 12.32 -2.02
N GLU A 88 -0.03 13.16 -1.14
CA GLU A 88 -0.07 12.91 0.29
C GLU A 88 -1.12 11.85 0.63
N GLY A 89 -0.64 10.62 0.76
CA GLY A 89 -1.44 9.50 1.21
C GLY A 89 -2.21 8.79 0.10
N ARG A 90 -2.97 7.77 0.54
CA ARG A 90 -3.53 6.78 -0.37
C ARG A 90 -4.66 7.32 -1.25
N GLU A 91 -5.48 8.22 -0.74
CA GLU A 91 -6.63 8.75 -1.48
C GLU A 91 -6.18 9.68 -2.61
N ALA A 92 -5.30 10.64 -2.32
CA ALA A 92 -4.73 11.52 -3.34
C ALA A 92 -3.97 10.73 -4.41
N PHE A 93 -3.22 9.68 -4.01
CA PHE A 93 -2.59 8.77 -4.96
C PHE A 93 -3.60 8.03 -5.84
N GLN A 94 -4.69 7.52 -5.24
CA GLN A 94 -5.73 6.81 -5.98
C GLN A 94 -6.40 7.74 -7.00
N GLN A 95 -6.72 8.97 -6.62
CA GLN A 95 -7.29 9.98 -7.53
C GLN A 95 -6.36 10.26 -8.71
N LYS A 96 -5.06 10.47 -8.46
CA LYS A 96 -4.07 10.69 -9.52
C LYS A 96 -3.89 9.48 -10.44
N MET A 97 -3.96 8.26 -9.90
CA MET A 97 -3.94 7.03 -10.70
C MET A 97 -5.18 6.89 -11.58
N ASP A 98 -6.38 7.19 -11.05
CA ASP A 98 -7.60 7.11 -11.85
C ASP A 98 -7.63 8.23 -12.92
N GLU A 99 -7.17 9.45 -12.61
CA GLU A 99 -6.96 10.53 -13.59
C GLU A 99 -6.01 10.09 -14.71
N TRP A 100 -4.88 9.47 -14.34
CA TRP A 100 -3.93 8.94 -15.31
C TRP A 100 -4.55 7.89 -16.22
N ILE A 101 -5.19 6.85 -15.67
CA ILE A 101 -5.80 5.76 -16.45
C ILE A 101 -6.85 6.31 -17.43
N ASN A 102 -7.63 7.31 -17.02
CA ASN A 102 -8.63 7.93 -17.88
C ASN A 102 -8.02 8.80 -18.99
N SER A 103 -6.80 9.29 -18.79
CA SER A 103 -6.06 10.07 -19.79
C SER A 103 -5.27 9.21 -20.80
N LEU A 104 -5.21 7.89 -20.60
CA LEU A 104 -4.46 6.96 -21.44
C LEU A 104 -5.16 6.70 -22.78
N PRO A 105 -4.39 6.45 -23.86
CA PRO A 105 -4.95 5.90 -25.09
C PRO A 105 -5.50 4.48 -24.86
N PRO A 106 -6.42 3.99 -25.71
CA PRO A 106 -7.13 2.72 -25.47
C PRO A 106 -6.22 1.51 -25.24
N ALA A 107 -5.10 1.41 -25.96
CA ALA A 107 -4.15 0.31 -25.84
C ALA A 107 -3.43 0.32 -24.47
N ASP A 108 -2.91 1.48 -24.06
CA ASP A 108 -2.25 1.64 -22.76
C ASP A 108 -3.25 1.48 -21.60
N LYS A 109 -4.48 1.97 -21.78
CA LYS A 109 -5.55 1.82 -20.79
C LYS A 109 -5.86 0.35 -20.53
N ALA A 110 -6.03 -0.45 -21.58
CA ALA A 110 -6.27 -1.89 -21.46
C ALA A 110 -5.13 -2.60 -20.71
N ALA A 111 -3.87 -2.25 -21.01
CA ALA A 111 -2.70 -2.79 -20.32
C ALA A 111 -2.67 -2.39 -18.83
N ALA A 112 -2.95 -1.12 -18.52
CA ALA A 112 -3.01 -0.62 -17.15
C ALA A 112 -4.12 -1.29 -16.34
N GLU A 113 -5.30 -1.48 -16.92
CA GLU A 113 -6.43 -2.16 -16.28
C GLU A 113 -6.15 -3.65 -16.03
N ALA A 114 -5.59 -4.35 -17.02
CA ALA A 114 -5.16 -5.75 -16.87
C ALA A 114 -4.12 -5.91 -15.75
N HIS A 115 -3.15 -5.00 -15.67
CA HIS A 115 -2.16 -5.01 -14.58
C HIS A 115 -2.82 -4.75 -13.21
N ARG A 116 -3.76 -3.80 -13.13
CA ARG A 116 -4.53 -3.51 -11.90
C ARG A 116 -5.37 -4.71 -11.46
N GLU A 117 -5.95 -5.45 -12.40
CA GLU A 117 -6.69 -6.67 -12.13
C GLU A 117 -5.78 -7.80 -11.64
N GLN A 118 -4.64 -8.03 -12.30
CA GLN A 118 -3.65 -9.02 -11.86
C GLN A 118 -3.19 -8.75 -10.42
N MET A 119 -2.89 -7.49 -10.10
CA MET A 119 -2.51 -7.12 -8.72
C MET A 119 -3.67 -7.33 -7.74
N ARG A 120 -4.91 -7.03 -8.12
CA ARG A 120 -6.10 -7.33 -7.30
C ARG A 120 -6.25 -8.83 -7.05
N GLN A 121 -6.02 -9.68 -8.05
CA GLN A 121 -6.08 -11.14 -7.89
C GLN A 121 -4.98 -11.65 -6.98
N ARG A 122 -3.75 -11.12 -7.10
CA ARG A 122 -2.62 -11.47 -6.21
C ARG A 122 -2.85 -11.05 -4.76
N HIS A 123 -3.68 -10.04 -4.53
CA HIS A 123 -4.00 -9.51 -3.20
C HIS A 123 -5.39 -9.90 -2.69
N ARG A 124 -6.19 -10.64 -3.47
CA ARG A 124 -7.32 -11.40 -2.94
C ARG A 124 -6.74 -12.53 -2.10
N GLY A 125 -7.04 -12.51 -0.80
CA GLY A 125 -6.99 -13.74 0.01
C GLY A 125 -7.94 -14.80 -0.57
N PRO A 126 -7.93 -16.04 -0.06
CA PRO A 126 -8.84 -17.08 -0.53
C PRO A 126 -10.29 -16.55 -0.54
N PRO A 127 -11.10 -16.96 -1.53
CA PRO A 127 -12.51 -16.56 -1.57
C PRO A 127 -13.19 -16.93 -0.24
N PRO A 128 -14.12 -16.11 0.28
CA PRO A 128 -14.94 -16.52 1.41
C PRO A 128 -15.65 -17.84 1.05
N PRO A 129 -15.78 -18.81 1.98
CA PRO A 129 -16.52 -20.03 1.72
C PRO A 129 -17.97 -19.68 1.33
N PRO A 130 -18.62 -20.47 0.45
CA PRO A 130 -20.02 -20.26 0.13
C PRO A 130 -20.89 -20.39 1.39
N PRO A 131 -22.00 -19.64 1.50
CA PRO A 131 -22.95 -19.83 2.59
C PRO A 131 -23.50 -21.25 2.57
N LEU A 132 -23.59 -21.86 3.76
CA LEU A 132 -24.20 -23.18 4.00
C LEU A 132 -25.71 -23.16 3.77
#